data_AF-A0A442SXN6-F1
#
_entry.id   AF-A0A442SXN6-F1
#
_cell.length_a   1.000
_cell.length_b   1.000
_cell.length_c   1.000
_cell.angle_alpha   90.00
_cell.angle_beta   90.00
_cell.angle_gamma   90.00
#
_symmetry.space_group_name_H-M   'P 1'
#
loop_
_entity.id
_entity.type
_entity.pdbx_description
1 polymer ?
#
loop_
_entity_poly.entity_id
_entity_poly.type
_entity_poly.pdbx_seq_one_letter_code
_entity_poly.pdbx_strand_id
1 'polypeptide(L)'
;RSVFVAPEGKPWVEVLPPDAGLPMVEHDLRDRPDAEAALLDLCHEEARTPFDLARGPLIRGRLIRMPDEEHVFLLTQHHIVSDGWSMGVLVRELRQLYRAFEAGQDDPLPPLAIQYPDYAAWQRQWLSGERLQKQAQYWRDTLSGAPARLVLPTDHARPAQQSFAGASVPIVIDADLTRGLKRLSRQHGTTLFMTVLAAWAAVLSRLSGQDDLVIGVPSANRGRREIEELIGFFVNTLALRLDLSGEPSVSQLLEQTRRTALAAQEHQDLPFEQVVEIVQPPRALDHTPLFQVMLAWQNNAVGSFDLAGLS
;
A
#
# COMPACT_ATOMS: atom_id res chain seq x y z
N ARG A 1 -11.87 -0.63 -15.15
CA ARG A 1 -12.99 -1.37 -15.79
C ARG A 1 -13.15 -2.80 -15.28
N SER A 2 -12.25 -3.28 -14.41
CA SER A 2 -12.38 -4.61 -13.82
C SER A 2 -13.46 -4.65 -12.75
N VAL A 3 -14.23 -5.74 -12.73
CA VAL A 3 -15.09 -6.16 -11.62
C VAL A 3 -14.66 -7.54 -11.14
N PHE A 4 -14.95 -7.84 -9.89
CA PHE A 4 -14.55 -9.06 -9.21
C PHE A 4 -15.79 -9.83 -8.79
N VAL A 5 -16.00 -10.97 -9.41
CA VAL A 5 -17.12 -11.87 -9.17
C VAL A 5 -16.59 -13.19 -8.60
N ALA A 6 -17.48 -13.99 -8.01
CA ALA A 6 -17.12 -15.30 -7.47
C ALA A 6 -18.10 -16.38 -7.95
N PRO A 7 -18.16 -16.68 -9.27
CA PRO A 7 -18.97 -17.79 -9.78
C PRO A 7 -18.54 -19.08 -9.08
N GLU A 8 -19.51 -19.81 -8.51
CA GLU A 8 -19.27 -21.04 -7.74
C GLU A 8 -18.26 -20.87 -6.58
N GLY A 9 -18.16 -19.66 -6.03
CA GLY A 9 -17.24 -19.35 -4.93
C GLY A 9 -15.77 -19.18 -5.34
N LYS A 10 -15.45 -19.21 -6.63
CA LYS A 10 -14.07 -18.98 -7.13
C LYS A 10 -13.91 -17.54 -7.60
N PRO A 11 -12.99 -16.74 -7.01
CA PRO A 11 -12.73 -15.38 -7.47
C PRO A 11 -12.33 -15.33 -8.94
N TRP A 12 -12.96 -14.44 -9.69
CA TRP A 12 -12.75 -14.21 -11.11
C TRP A 12 -12.82 -12.72 -11.44
N VAL A 13 -12.04 -12.27 -12.42
CA VAL A 13 -12.03 -10.89 -12.88
C VAL A 13 -12.72 -10.80 -14.23
N GLU A 14 -13.72 -9.92 -14.34
CA GLU A 14 -14.34 -9.58 -15.61
C GLU A 14 -13.97 -8.14 -15.98
N VAL A 15 -13.70 -7.90 -17.26
CA VAL A 15 -13.38 -6.56 -17.78
C VAL A 15 -14.60 -6.01 -18.49
N LEU A 16 -15.21 -4.96 -17.93
CA LEU A 16 -16.37 -4.29 -18.51
C LEU A 16 -16.02 -3.56 -19.83
N PRO A 17 -16.99 -3.35 -20.73
CA PRO A 17 -16.81 -2.59 -21.98
C PRO A 17 -16.20 -1.20 -21.76
N PRO A 18 -15.50 -0.64 -22.77
CA PRO A 18 -14.79 0.63 -22.63
C PRO A 18 -15.69 1.86 -22.39
N ASP A 19 -16.99 1.73 -22.68
CA ASP A 19 -17.92 2.85 -22.81
C ASP A 19 -18.48 3.39 -21.48
N ALA A 20 -18.06 2.82 -20.35
CA ALA A 20 -18.63 3.14 -19.03
C ALA A 20 -18.22 4.53 -18.49
N GLY A 21 -17.20 5.17 -19.07
CA GLY A 21 -16.65 6.44 -18.59
C GLY A 21 -16.17 6.38 -17.12
N LEU A 22 -15.85 7.55 -16.55
CA LEU A 22 -15.65 7.72 -15.12
C LEU A 22 -16.93 8.29 -14.51
N PRO A 23 -17.62 7.61 -13.58
CA PRO A 23 -18.71 8.24 -12.86
C PRO A 23 -18.19 9.44 -12.09
N MET A 24 -18.79 10.59 -12.36
CA MET A 24 -18.41 11.86 -11.76
C MET A 24 -19.65 12.58 -11.27
N VAL A 25 -19.58 13.11 -10.05
CA VAL A 25 -20.63 13.94 -9.45
C VAL A 25 -20.06 15.35 -9.24
N GLU A 26 -20.79 16.37 -9.69
CA GLU A 26 -20.44 17.77 -9.46
C GLU A 26 -21.19 18.30 -8.23
N HIS A 27 -20.48 19.03 -7.38
CA HIS A 27 -21.03 19.77 -6.25
C HIS A 27 -20.67 21.25 -6.40
N ASP A 28 -21.66 22.13 -6.25
CA ASP A 28 -21.45 23.57 -6.28
C ASP A 28 -21.58 24.17 -4.88
N LEU A 29 -20.46 24.65 -4.33
CA LEU A 29 -20.36 25.29 -3.02
C LEU A 29 -20.00 26.77 -3.13
N ARG A 30 -19.97 27.36 -4.34
CA ARG A 30 -19.52 28.74 -4.59
C ARG A 30 -20.26 29.79 -3.77
N ASP A 31 -21.57 29.61 -3.57
CA ASP A 31 -22.42 30.57 -2.87
C ASP A 31 -22.68 30.17 -1.41
N ARG A 32 -21.93 29.20 -0.86
CA ARG A 32 -22.13 28.71 0.50
C ARG A 32 -21.21 29.39 1.51
N PRO A 33 -21.76 29.99 2.59
CA PRO A 33 -20.94 30.57 3.65
C PRO A 33 -20.18 29.52 4.47
N ASP A 34 -20.59 28.26 4.40
CA ASP A 34 -19.98 27.11 5.08
C ASP A 34 -19.26 26.16 4.10
N ALA A 35 -18.78 26.67 2.95
CA ALA A 35 -18.20 25.87 1.88
C ALA A 35 -17.08 24.93 2.36
N GLU A 36 -16.17 25.40 3.22
CA GLU A 36 -15.07 24.57 3.76
C GLU A 36 -15.59 23.40 4.61
N ALA A 37 -16.58 23.63 5.47
CA ALA A 37 -17.18 22.59 6.29
C ALA A 37 -17.93 21.56 5.42
N ALA A 38 -18.68 22.04 4.43
CA ALA A 38 -19.37 21.19 3.47
C ALA A 38 -18.39 20.34 2.63
N LEU A 39 -17.23 20.91 2.25
CA LEU A 39 -16.16 20.17 1.58
C LEU A 39 -15.63 19.03 2.46
N LEU A 40 -15.37 19.30 3.74
CA LEU A 40 -14.93 18.26 4.69
C LEU A 40 -15.96 17.15 4.83
N ASP A 41 -17.25 17.49 4.88
CA ASP A 41 -18.33 16.51 4.92
C ASP A 41 -18.39 15.64 3.66
N LEU A 42 -18.22 16.25 2.47
CA LEU A 42 -18.13 15.51 1.20
C LEU A 42 -16.92 14.57 1.16
N CYS A 43 -15.75 15.02 1.62
CA CYS A 43 -14.56 14.18 1.75
C CYS A 43 -14.80 12.98 2.68
N HIS A 44 -15.45 13.23 3.81
CA HIS A 44 -15.82 12.24 4.81
C HIS A 44 -16.86 11.23 4.33
N GLU A 45 -17.85 11.69 3.57
CA GLU A 45 -18.85 10.84 2.92
C GLU A 45 -18.17 9.95 1.87
N GLU A 46 -17.35 10.54 1.02
CA GLU A 46 -16.65 9.85 -0.05
C GLU A 46 -15.71 8.75 0.49
N ALA A 47 -14.93 9.06 1.53
CA ALA A 47 -14.03 8.10 2.19
C ALA A 47 -14.76 6.91 2.84
N ARG A 48 -16.04 7.08 3.23
CA ARG A 48 -16.84 6.02 3.87
C ARG A 48 -17.75 5.27 2.91
N THR A 49 -17.97 5.81 1.72
CA THR A 49 -18.88 5.21 0.74
C THR A 49 -18.23 3.96 0.14
N PRO A 50 -18.79 2.75 0.34
CA PRO A 50 -18.18 1.52 -0.13
C PRO A 50 -18.22 1.40 -1.66
N PHE A 51 -17.44 0.47 -2.20
CA PHE A 51 -17.55 0.01 -3.58
C PHE A 51 -18.21 -1.36 -3.62
N ASP A 52 -19.06 -1.60 -4.62
CA ASP A 52 -19.52 -2.95 -4.96
C ASP A 52 -18.52 -3.58 -5.94
N LEU A 53 -17.71 -4.53 -5.45
CA LEU A 53 -16.67 -5.19 -6.24
C LEU A 53 -17.22 -5.94 -7.46
N ALA A 54 -18.45 -6.46 -7.39
CA ALA A 54 -19.05 -7.27 -8.44
C ALA A 54 -19.68 -6.44 -9.56
N ARG A 55 -20.09 -5.19 -9.25
CA ARG A 55 -20.76 -4.31 -10.21
C ARG A 55 -19.86 -3.22 -10.75
N GLY A 56 -18.96 -2.71 -9.92
CA GLY A 56 -18.13 -1.56 -10.26
C GLY A 56 -18.93 -0.32 -10.65
N PRO A 57 -18.28 0.67 -11.30
CA PRO A 57 -16.83 0.76 -11.46
C PRO A 57 -16.14 0.98 -10.10
N LEU A 58 -14.88 0.56 -10.02
CA LEU A 58 -14.06 0.62 -8.80
C LEU A 58 -13.20 1.89 -8.73
N ILE A 59 -13.66 2.93 -9.41
CA ILE A 59 -13.13 4.27 -9.48
C ILE A 59 -14.30 5.23 -9.65
N ARG A 60 -14.28 6.38 -8.96
CA ARG A 60 -15.26 7.46 -9.12
C ARG A 60 -14.64 8.81 -8.79
N GLY A 61 -15.18 9.86 -9.40
CA GLY A 61 -14.77 11.24 -9.19
C GLY A 61 -15.85 12.08 -8.53
N ARG A 62 -15.45 13.10 -7.76
CA ARG A 62 -16.29 14.25 -7.42
C ARG A 62 -15.56 15.53 -7.79
N LEU A 63 -16.25 16.43 -8.46
CA LEU A 63 -15.75 17.79 -8.73
C LEU A 63 -16.51 18.75 -7.85
N ILE A 64 -15.81 19.45 -6.96
CA ILE A 64 -16.40 20.41 -6.03
C ILE A 64 -15.93 21.80 -6.45
N ARG A 65 -16.89 22.67 -6.76
CA ARG A 65 -16.65 24.07 -7.09
C ARG A 65 -16.73 24.90 -5.83
N MET A 66 -15.64 25.56 -5.50
CA MET A 66 -15.47 26.37 -4.29
C MET A 66 -15.54 27.86 -4.63
N PRO A 67 -15.72 28.75 -3.64
CA PRO A 67 -15.54 30.19 -3.84
C PRO A 67 -14.17 30.54 -4.47
N ASP A 68 -14.01 31.78 -4.96
CA ASP A 68 -12.74 32.29 -5.49
C ASP A 68 -12.15 31.51 -6.68
N GLU A 69 -13.01 30.90 -7.49
CA GLU A 69 -12.65 30.07 -8.66
C GLU A 69 -11.83 28.81 -8.29
N GLU A 70 -11.81 28.43 -7.01
CA GLU A 70 -11.15 27.22 -6.56
C GLU A 70 -11.98 25.96 -6.91
N HIS A 71 -11.27 24.87 -7.20
CA HIS A 71 -11.87 23.59 -7.51
C HIS A 71 -11.17 22.47 -6.74
N VAL A 72 -11.95 21.57 -6.16
CA VAL A 72 -11.43 20.36 -5.52
C VAL A 72 -11.89 19.15 -6.31
N PHE A 73 -10.94 18.35 -6.78
CA PHE A 73 -11.20 17.09 -7.46
C PHE A 73 -10.89 15.92 -6.53
N LEU A 74 -11.93 15.21 -6.09
CA LEU A 74 -11.78 13.97 -5.33
C LEU A 74 -11.82 12.80 -6.28
N LEU A 75 -10.74 12.01 -6.32
CA LEU A 75 -10.66 10.78 -7.10
C LEU A 75 -10.44 9.59 -6.18
N THR A 76 -11.44 8.73 -6.09
CA THR A 76 -11.44 7.58 -5.19
C THR A 76 -11.37 6.29 -5.98
N GLN A 77 -10.49 5.38 -5.56
CA GLN A 77 -10.30 4.05 -6.17
C GLN A 77 -10.31 2.98 -5.11
N HIS A 78 -10.90 1.83 -5.43
CA HIS A 78 -10.76 0.66 -4.57
C HIS A 78 -9.32 0.10 -4.69
N HIS A 79 -8.68 -0.20 -3.57
CA HIS A 79 -7.28 -0.63 -3.54
C HIS A 79 -7.03 -1.95 -4.30
N ILE A 80 -8.07 -2.75 -4.57
CA ILE A 80 -7.98 -3.98 -5.38
C ILE A 80 -7.61 -3.74 -6.86
N VAL A 81 -7.83 -2.52 -7.38
CA VAL A 81 -7.53 -2.16 -8.79
C VAL A 81 -6.36 -1.19 -8.94
N SER A 82 -5.79 -0.70 -7.83
CA SER A 82 -4.81 0.38 -7.84
C SER A 82 -3.98 0.37 -6.57
N ASP A 83 -2.75 0.87 -6.64
CA ASP A 83 -1.85 1.04 -5.50
C ASP A 83 -1.20 2.43 -5.47
N GLY A 84 -0.42 2.73 -4.44
CA GLY A 84 0.22 4.04 -4.29
C GLY A 84 1.14 4.42 -5.47
N TRP A 85 1.69 3.43 -6.19
CA TRP A 85 2.47 3.68 -7.41
C TRP A 85 1.55 4.01 -8.59
N SER A 86 0.46 3.26 -8.75
CA SER A 86 -0.58 3.51 -9.76
C SER A 86 -1.17 4.91 -9.66
N MET A 87 -1.31 5.45 -8.45
CA MET A 87 -1.75 6.85 -8.25
C MET A 87 -0.79 7.85 -8.90
N GLY A 88 0.53 7.63 -8.80
CA GLY A 88 1.53 8.47 -9.47
C GLY A 88 1.46 8.38 -10.99
N VAL A 89 1.27 7.17 -11.53
CA VAL A 89 1.04 6.94 -12.97
C VAL A 89 -0.20 7.69 -13.43
N LEU A 90 -1.32 7.53 -12.73
CA LEU A 90 -2.60 8.15 -13.05
C LEU A 90 -2.54 9.68 -13.06
N VAL A 91 -1.94 10.29 -12.03
CA VAL A 91 -1.81 11.76 -11.95
C VAL A 91 -0.98 12.28 -13.14
N ARG A 92 0.13 11.60 -13.45
CA ARG A 92 1.01 11.97 -14.57
C ARG A 92 0.30 11.84 -15.92
N GLU A 93 -0.45 10.76 -16.14
CA GLU A 93 -1.19 10.53 -17.38
C GLU A 93 -2.37 11.48 -17.52
N LEU A 94 -3.13 11.72 -16.44
CA LEU A 94 -4.23 12.68 -16.43
C LEU A 94 -3.74 14.08 -16.82
N ARG A 95 -2.60 14.51 -16.30
CA ARG A 95 -1.99 15.80 -16.66
C ARG A 95 -1.62 15.89 -18.15
N GLN A 96 -1.09 14.82 -18.74
CA GLN A 96 -0.73 14.79 -20.16
C GLN A 96 -1.99 14.84 -21.04
N LEU A 97 -2.99 14.01 -20.72
CA LEU A 97 -4.27 13.97 -21.41
C LEU A 97 -4.99 15.32 -21.34
N TYR A 98 -5.05 15.91 -20.15
CA TYR A 98 -5.70 17.20 -19.94
C TYR A 98 -5.09 18.29 -20.83
N ARG A 99 -3.75 18.40 -20.86
CA ARG A 99 -3.04 19.40 -21.67
C ARG A 99 -3.25 19.19 -23.17
N ALA A 100 -3.24 17.94 -23.62
CA ALA A 100 -3.49 17.61 -25.03
C ALA A 100 -4.92 18.00 -25.43
N PHE A 101 -5.92 17.59 -24.64
CA PHE A 101 -7.32 17.86 -24.93
C PHE A 101 -7.69 19.33 -24.81
N GLU A 102 -7.12 20.07 -23.85
CA GLU A 102 -7.26 21.54 -23.76
C GLU A 102 -6.73 22.22 -25.03
N ALA A 103 -5.61 21.73 -25.58
CA ALA A 103 -5.02 22.23 -26.82
C ALA A 103 -5.71 21.70 -28.10
N GLY A 104 -6.78 20.90 -27.98
CA GLY A 104 -7.47 20.27 -29.11
C GLY A 104 -6.63 19.21 -29.84
N GLN A 105 -5.66 18.61 -29.15
CA GLN A 105 -4.82 17.52 -29.65
C GLN A 105 -5.40 16.16 -29.29
N ASP A 106 -5.02 15.11 -30.03
CA ASP A 106 -5.39 13.73 -29.73
C ASP A 106 -4.66 13.17 -28.48
N ASP A 107 -5.05 11.97 -28.04
CA ASP A 107 -4.40 11.25 -26.94
C ASP A 107 -2.89 11.05 -27.20
N PRO A 108 -2.00 11.64 -26.39
CA PRO A 108 -0.55 11.55 -26.58
C PRO A 108 0.05 10.28 -25.95
N LEU A 109 -0.72 9.49 -25.18
CA LEU A 109 -0.19 8.37 -24.43
C LEU A 109 0.09 7.17 -25.34
N PRO A 110 1.24 6.50 -25.19
CA PRO A 110 1.51 5.28 -25.93
C PRO A 110 0.54 4.16 -25.49
N PRO A 111 0.13 3.28 -26.42
CA PRO A 111 -0.68 2.13 -26.04
C PRO A 111 0.10 1.22 -25.09
N LEU A 112 -0.58 0.72 -24.05
CA LEU A 112 0.00 -0.23 -23.11
C LEU A 112 0.32 -1.55 -23.81
N ALA A 113 1.58 -2.01 -23.67
CA ALA A 113 2.03 -3.28 -24.26
C ALA A 113 1.39 -4.52 -23.60
N ILE A 114 1.04 -4.41 -22.32
CA ILE A 114 0.37 -5.44 -21.52
C ILE A 114 -0.66 -4.78 -20.59
N GLN A 115 -1.63 -5.54 -20.13
CA GLN A 115 -2.62 -5.14 -19.15
C GLN A 115 -2.39 -5.88 -17.82
N TYR A 116 -2.99 -5.39 -16.73
CA TYR A 116 -2.88 -6.04 -15.43
C TYR A 116 -3.31 -7.54 -15.43
N PRO A 117 -4.38 -7.97 -16.13
CA PRO A 117 -4.71 -9.39 -16.26
C PRO A 117 -3.59 -10.24 -16.88
N ASP A 118 -2.83 -9.68 -17.82
CA ASP A 118 -1.68 -10.37 -18.43
C ASP A 118 -0.57 -10.60 -17.39
N TYR A 119 -0.30 -9.58 -16.56
CA TYR A 119 0.61 -9.69 -15.43
C TYR A 119 0.14 -10.75 -14.42
N ALA A 120 -1.15 -10.76 -14.07
CA ALA A 120 -1.69 -11.73 -13.11
C ALA A 120 -1.60 -13.18 -13.64
N ALA A 121 -1.86 -13.39 -14.93
CA ALA A 121 -1.68 -14.68 -15.58
C ALA A 121 -0.21 -15.10 -15.61
N TRP A 122 0.69 -14.18 -15.96
CA TRP A 122 2.12 -14.39 -15.96
C TRP A 122 2.65 -14.75 -14.57
N GLN A 123 2.26 -14.01 -13.52
CA GLN A 123 2.72 -14.23 -12.15
C GLN A 123 2.37 -15.66 -11.69
N ARG A 124 1.14 -16.13 -11.98
CA ARG A 124 0.69 -17.48 -11.64
C ARG A 124 1.49 -18.57 -12.34
N GLN A 125 1.83 -18.37 -13.61
CA GLN A 125 2.61 -19.34 -14.37
C GLN A 125 4.08 -19.34 -13.95
N TRP A 126 4.65 -18.16 -13.72
CA TRP A 126 6.06 -17.99 -13.41
C TRP A 126 6.41 -18.40 -11.97
N LEU A 127 5.49 -18.20 -11.02
CA LEU A 127 5.62 -18.65 -9.65
C LEU A 127 5.12 -20.11 -9.53
N SER A 128 5.80 -21.03 -10.20
CA SER A 128 5.47 -22.46 -10.21
C SER A 128 6.72 -23.32 -10.04
N GLY A 129 6.50 -24.63 -9.83
CA GLY A 129 7.57 -25.63 -9.73
C GLY A 129 8.60 -25.30 -8.64
N GLU A 130 9.88 -25.41 -8.98
CA GLU A 130 11.01 -25.19 -8.08
C GLU A 130 11.02 -23.77 -7.49
N ARG A 131 10.62 -22.75 -8.27
CA ARG A 131 10.61 -21.36 -7.80
C ARG A 131 9.63 -21.18 -6.65
N LEU A 132 8.41 -21.70 -6.81
CA LEU A 132 7.40 -21.67 -5.75
C LEU A 132 7.88 -22.43 -4.51
N GLN A 133 8.51 -23.60 -4.69
CA GLN A 133 9.03 -24.39 -3.58
C GLN A 133 10.12 -23.64 -2.80
N LYS A 134 11.07 -23.00 -3.49
CA LYS A 134 12.13 -22.21 -2.86
C LYS A 134 11.56 -21.03 -2.06
N GLN A 135 10.64 -20.29 -2.67
CA GLN A 135 9.91 -19.19 -2.03
C GLN A 135 9.18 -19.68 -0.78
N ALA A 136 8.38 -20.74 -0.91
CA ALA A 136 7.59 -21.31 0.18
C ALA A 136 8.47 -21.84 1.33
N GLN A 137 9.60 -22.47 1.01
CA GLN A 137 10.51 -23.02 2.01
C GLN A 137 11.14 -21.92 2.86
N TYR A 138 11.61 -20.84 2.23
CA TYR A 138 12.16 -19.69 2.96
C TYR A 138 11.16 -19.12 3.97
N TRP A 139 9.92 -18.87 3.53
CA TRP A 139 8.89 -18.28 4.39
C TRP A 139 8.46 -19.23 5.51
N ARG A 140 8.34 -20.53 5.22
CA ARG A 140 8.05 -21.55 6.23
C ARG A 140 9.12 -21.58 7.31
N ASP A 141 10.39 -21.60 6.93
CA ASP A 141 11.50 -21.67 7.88
C ASP A 141 11.64 -20.38 8.69
N THR A 142 11.56 -19.23 8.01
CA THR A 142 11.73 -17.91 8.65
C THR A 142 10.64 -17.61 9.66
N LEU A 143 9.39 -17.98 9.36
CA LEU A 143 8.23 -17.69 10.21
C LEU A 143 7.85 -18.88 11.11
N SER A 144 8.62 -19.97 11.09
CA SER A 144 8.39 -21.12 11.95
C SER A 144 8.48 -20.75 13.43
N GLY A 145 7.41 -20.96 14.19
CA GLY A 145 7.35 -20.60 15.60
C GLY A 145 7.37 -19.08 15.87
N ALA A 146 7.09 -18.25 14.85
CA ALA A 146 6.87 -16.83 15.06
C ALA A 146 5.74 -16.60 16.08
N PRO A 147 5.80 -15.53 16.88
CA PRO A 147 4.75 -15.22 17.83
C PRO A 147 3.42 -15.02 17.09
N ALA A 148 2.36 -15.63 17.62
CA ALA A 148 1.02 -15.46 17.04
C ALA A 148 0.56 -14.00 17.08
N ARG A 149 1.02 -13.23 18.09
CA ARG A 149 0.59 -11.86 18.33
C ARG A 149 1.66 -11.03 19.05
N LEU A 150 1.77 -9.76 18.65
CA LEU A 150 2.41 -8.68 19.39
C LEU A 150 1.45 -8.11 20.43
N VAL A 151 1.85 -8.16 21.70
CA VAL A 151 1.10 -7.71 22.87
C VAL A 151 1.64 -6.37 23.33
N LEU A 152 1.07 -5.29 22.77
CA LEU A 152 1.34 -3.94 23.23
C LEU A 152 0.42 -3.58 24.41
N PRO A 153 0.83 -2.65 25.30
CA PRO A 153 -0.08 -2.06 26.27
C PRO A 153 -1.23 -1.37 25.55
N THR A 154 -2.48 -1.66 25.95
CA THR A 154 -3.69 -1.09 25.36
C THR A 154 -4.54 -0.39 26.40
N ASP A 155 -5.13 0.75 26.03
CA ASP A 155 -6.04 1.50 26.90
C ASP A 155 -7.41 0.82 27.05
N HIS A 156 -7.78 -0.03 26.10
CA HIS A 156 -9.04 -0.77 26.07
C HIS A 156 -8.80 -2.25 25.75
N ALA A 157 -9.76 -3.10 26.14
CA ALA A 157 -9.76 -4.49 25.74
C ALA A 157 -9.94 -4.63 24.23
N ARG A 158 -9.22 -5.57 23.62
CA ARG A 158 -9.36 -5.87 22.18
C ARG A 158 -10.75 -6.45 21.91
N PRO A 159 -11.49 -5.94 20.90
CA PRO A 159 -12.78 -6.51 20.52
C PRO A 159 -12.62 -7.90 19.89
N ALA A 160 -13.64 -8.76 20.00
CA ALA A 160 -13.62 -10.10 19.41
C ALA A 160 -13.53 -10.11 17.87
N GLN A 161 -13.91 -9.00 17.23
CA GLN A 161 -13.81 -8.79 15.80
C GLN A 161 -13.24 -7.39 15.53
N GLN A 162 -12.30 -7.31 14.58
CA GLN A 162 -11.67 -6.06 14.19
C GLN A 162 -12.69 -5.11 13.52
N SER A 163 -12.79 -3.87 14.04
CA SER A 163 -13.69 -2.84 13.49
C SER A 163 -13.06 -1.99 12.39
N PHE A 164 -11.73 -2.07 12.23
CA PHE A 164 -10.92 -1.23 11.34
C PHE A 164 -11.00 0.29 11.61
N ALA A 165 -11.66 0.71 12.70
CA ALA A 165 -11.62 2.10 13.14
C ALA A 165 -10.20 2.47 13.60
N GLY A 166 -9.73 3.64 13.16
CA GLY A 166 -8.39 4.13 13.47
C GLY A 166 -8.30 5.65 13.43
N ALA A 167 -7.17 6.16 13.90
CA ALA A 167 -6.80 7.58 13.87
C ALA A 167 -5.31 7.71 13.50
N SER A 168 -4.88 8.92 13.16
CA SER A 168 -3.48 9.22 12.84
C SER A 168 -2.89 10.20 13.84
N VAL A 169 -1.62 10.00 14.18
CA VAL A 169 -0.82 10.94 14.96
C VAL A 169 0.40 11.31 14.12
N PRO A 170 0.52 12.55 13.62
CA PRO A 170 1.67 12.95 12.84
C PRO A 170 2.91 13.05 13.74
N ILE A 171 4.01 12.44 13.31
CA ILE A 171 5.31 12.51 13.99
C ILE A 171 6.32 13.06 12.99
N VAL A 172 7.06 14.10 13.39
CA VAL A 172 8.10 14.72 12.58
C VAL A 172 9.46 14.38 13.17
N ILE A 173 10.31 13.72 12.38
CA ILE A 173 11.73 13.53 12.68
C ILE A 173 12.46 14.74 12.09
N ASP A 174 13.05 15.57 12.96
CA ASP A 174 13.70 16.79 12.53
C ASP A 174 14.91 16.55 11.59
N ALA A 175 15.40 17.63 10.99
CA ALA A 175 16.46 17.57 10.00
C ALA A 175 17.81 17.09 10.59
N ASP A 176 18.11 17.42 11.85
CA ASP A 176 19.35 17.03 12.52
C ASP A 176 19.36 15.53 12.82
N LEU A 177 18.28 15.02 13.40
CA LEU A 177 18.08 13.59 13.65
C LEU A 177 18.08 12.81 12.34
N THR A 178 17.40 13.31 11.30
CA THR A 178 17.41 12.70 9.97
C THR A 178 18.83 12.62 9.38
N ARG A 179 19.64 13.68 9.52
CA ARG A 179 21.06 13.66 9.10
C ARG A 179 21.86 12.62 9.90
N GLY A 180 21.60 12.52 11.20
CA GLY A 180 22.19 11.52 12.09
C GLY A 180 21.87 10.09 11.64
N LEU A 181 20.60 9.78 11.43
CA LEU A 181 20.14 8.47 10.96
C LEU A 181 20.74 8.12 9.60
N LYS A 182 20.80 9.07 8.65
CA LYS A 182 21.45 8.84 7.35
C LYS A 182 22.95 8.56 7.47
N ARG A 183 23.66 9.20 8.42
CA ARG A 183 25.07 8.88 8.70
C ARG A 183 25.22 7.49 9.28
N LEU A 184 24.39 7.13 10.27
CA LEU A 184 24.38 5.81 10.89
C LEU A 184 24.11 4.72 9.85
N SER A 185 23.13 4.92 8.96
CA SER A 185 22.84 3.98 7.87
C SER A 185 24.07 3.72 7.01
N ARG A 186 24.77 4.77 6.59
CA ARG A 186 25.99 4.65 5.77
C ARG A 186 27.11 3.91 6.49
N GLN A 187 27.29 4.16 7.79
CA GLN A 187 28.35 3.52 8.60
C GLN A 187 28.13 2.00 8.73
N HIS A 188 26.87 1.55 8.75
CA HIS A 188 26.50 0.14 8.90
C HIS A 188 26.08 -0.53 7.58
N GLY A 189 26.22 0.14 6.43
CA GLY A 189 25.83 -0.41 5.13
C GLY A 189 24.33 -0.72 5.01
N THR A 190 23.48 -0.03 5.76
CA THR A 190 22.02 -0.18 5.73
C THR A 190 21.38 0.95 4.93
N THR A 191 20.15 0.74 4.46
CA THR A 191 19.32 1.84 3.96
C THR A 191 18.75 2.64 5.14
N LEU A 192 18.23 3.85 4.88
CA LEU A 192 17.53 4.62 5.92
C LEU A 192 16.29 3.85 6.42
N PHE A 193 15.57 3.18 5.52
CA PHE A 193 14.45 2.31 5.85
C PHE A 193 14.86 1.21 6.85
N MET A 194 15.93 0.46 6.59
CA MET A 194 16.41 -0.59 7.49
C MET A 194 16.80 -0.04 8.87
N THR A 195 17.40 1.15 8.92
CA THR A 195 17.73 1.82 10.19
C THR A 195 16.48 2.19 10.98
N VAL A 196 15.47 2.74 10.32
CA VAL A 196 14.19 3.09 10.97
C VAL A 196 13.43 1.83 11.39
N LEU A 197 13.46 0.75 10.59
CA LEU A 197 12.87 -0.54 10.92
C LEU A 197 13.52 -1.15 12.18
N ALA A 198 14.85 -1.13 12.27
CA ALA A 198 15.57 -1.58 13.46
C ALA A 198 15.20 -0.76 14.70
N ALA A 199 15.14 0.58 14.57
CA ALA A 199 14.71 1.45 15.66
C ALA A 199 13.25 1.16 16.08
N TRP A 200 12.37 0.91 15.12
CA TRP A 200 10.97 0.58 15.38
C TRP A 200 10.83 -0.76 16.10
N ALA A 201 11.56 -1.79 15.68
CA ALA A 201 11.61 -3.08 16.36
C ALA A 201 12.08 -2.93 17.82
N ALA A 202 13.11 -2.10 18.07
CA ALA A 202 13.58 -1.83 19.43
C ALA A 202 12.53 -1.12 20.30
N VAL A 203 11.74 -0.19 19.74
CA VAL A 203 10.63 0.45 20.46
C VAL A 203 9.54 -0.56 20.78
N LEU A 204 9.12 -1.36 19.79
CA LEU A 204 8.09 -2.37 19.96
C LEU A 204 8.47 -3.41 21.02
N SER A 205 9.70 -3.92 20.97
CA SER A 205 10.22 -4.88 21.94
C SER A 205 10.19 -4.33 23.36
N ARG A 206 10.64 -3.08 23.57
CA ARG A 206 10.60 -2.44 24.89
C ARG A 206 9.20 -2.18 25.41
N LEU A 207 8.25 -1.86 24.53
CA LEU A 207 6.85 -1.62 24.92
C LEU A 207 6.10 -2.93 25.23
N SER A 208 6.35 -3.99 24.47
CA SER A 208 5.66 -5.28 24.64
C SER A 208 6.34 -6.22 25.63
N GLY A 209 7.64 -6.03 25.90
CA GLY A 209 8.48 -7.00 26.60
C GLY A 209 8.74 -8.26 25.77
N GLN A 210 8.50 -8.23 24.46
CA GLN A 210 8.76 -9.35 23.55
C GLN A 210 10.03 -9.10 22.75
N ASP A 211 10.87 -10.13 22.66
CA ASP A 211 12.12 -10.05 21.92
C ASP A 211 11.99 -10.58 20.48
N ASP A 212 11.04 -11.47 20.22
CA ASP A 212 10.72 -11.96 18.88
C ASP A 212 9.51 -11.21 18.33
N LEU A 213 9.69 -10.54 17.19
CA LEU A 213 8.71 -9.64 16.59
C LEU A 213 8.55 -9.94 15.10
N VAL A 214 7.32 -9.80 14.59
CA VAL A 214 7.07 -9.80 13.15
C VAL A 214 6.47 -8.45 12.76
N ILE A 215 7.09 -7.77 11.81
CA ILE A 215 6.67 -6.46 11.30
C ILE A 215 6.30 -6.62 9.83
N GLY A 216 5.08 -6.21 9.47
CA GLY A 216 4.66 -6.13 8.08
C GLY A 216 5.37 -4.99 7.35
N VAL A 217 5.85 -5.24 6.14
CA VAL A 217 6.47 -4.23 5.29
C VAL A 217 5.89 -4.35 3.87
N PRO A 218 5.15 -3.34 3.39
CA PRO A 218 4.67 -3.35 2.01
C PRO A 218 5.84 -3.15 1.04
N SER A 219 5.89 -3.98 0.00
CA SER A 219 6.77 -3.85 -1.16
C SER A 219 5.94 -3.43 -2.36
N ALA A 220 6.44 -2.48 -3.16
CA ALA A 220 5.80 -2.09 -4.42
C ALA A 220 5.73 -3.24 -5.43
N ASN A 221 6.62 -4.24 -5.32
CA ASN A 221 6.66 -5.42 -6.19
C ASN A 221 6.72 -5.10 -7.70
N ARG A 222 7.30 -3.94 -8.05
CA ARG A 222 7.52 -3.48 -9.43
C ARG A 222 8.97 -3.62 -9.82
N GLY A 223 9.45 -4.87 -9.89
CA GLY A 223 10.83 -5.18 -10.27
C GLY A 223 11.09 -5.27 -11.78
N ARG A 224 10.08 -4.97 -12.62
CA ARG A 224 10.11 -5.13 -14.07
C ARG A 224 9.61 -3.86 -14.74
N ARG A 225 10.30 -3.43 -15.80
CA ARG A 225 9.99 -2.18 -16.50
C ARG A 225 8.61 -2.21 -17.15
N GLU A 226 8.19 -3.37 -17.64
CA GLU A 226 6.91 -3.58 -18.33
C GLU A 226 5.70 -3.32 -17.44
N ILE A 227 5.87 -3.37 -16.11
CA ILE A 227 4.80 -3.13 -15.13
C ILE A 227 4.95 -1.79 -14.41
N GLU A 228 6.00 -1.01 -14.64
CA GLU A 228 6.22 0.28 -13.95
C GLU A 228 5.14 1.32 -14.32
N GLU A 229 4.66 1.28 -15.56
CA GLU A 229 3.68 2.22 -16.10
C GLU A 229 2.24 1.70 -16.02
N LEU A 230 2.01 0.51 -15.45
CA LEU A 230 0.67 -0.06 -15.35
C LEU A 230 -0.07 0.44 -14.11
N ILE A 231 -1.34 0.77 -14.28
CA ILE A 231 -2.28 0.91 -13.18
C ILE A 231 -2.80 -0.49 -12.80
N GLY A 232 -2.66 -0.84 -11.52
CA GLY A 232 -3.06 -2.14 -10.99
C GLY A 232 -2.62 -2.34 -9.55
N PHE A 233 -3.01 -3.46 -8.95
CA PHE A 233 -2.61 -3.81 -7.59
C PHE A 233 -1.36 -4.70 -7.59
N PHE A 234 -0.17 -4.11 -7.43
CA PHE A 234 1.09 -4.87 -7.42
C PHE A 234 1.63 -5.10 -6.02
N VAL A 235 1.25 -4.24 -5.07
CA VAL A 235 1.75 -4.27 -3.68
C VAL A 235 1.67 -5.68 -3.10
N ASN A 236 2.80 -6.16 -2.58
CA ASN A 236 2.87 -7.35 -1.76
C ASN A 236 3.29 -6.97 -0.33
N THR A 237 3.01 -7.81 0.65
CA THR A 237 3.42 -7.58 2.05
C THR A 237 4.45 -8.61 2.48
N LEU A 238 5.57 -8.15 3.02
CA LEU A 238 6.64 -8.99 3.57
C LEU A 238 6.54 -9.02 5.09
N ALA A 239 6.56 -10.20 5.69
CA ALA A 239 6.53 -10.39 7.14
C ALA A 239 7.97 -10.52 7.67
N LEU A 240 8.55 -9.42 8.15
CA LEU A 240 9.94 -9.40 8.61
C LEU A 240 10.00 -9.80 10.08
N ARG A 241 10.54 -10.99 10.36
CA ARG A 241 10.80 -11.46 11.71
C ARG A 241 12.15 -10.95 12.22
N LEU A 242 12.14 -10.30 13.36
CA LEU A 242 13.32 -9.72 14.02
C LEU A 242 13.39 -10.28 15.45
N ASP A 243 14.58 -10.69 15.85
CA ASP A 243 14.87 -11.28 17.15
C ASP A 243 15.83 -10.36 17.90
N LEU A 244 15.36 -9.85 19.04
CA LEU A 244 16.07 -8.94 19.94
C LEU A 244 16.52 -9.66 21.23
N SER A 245 16.47 -10.99 21.26
CA SER A 245 16.89 -11.76 22.43
C SER A 245 18.39 -11.57 22.70
N GLY A 246 18.76 -11.59 23.98
CA GLY A 246 20.15 -11.38 24.39
C GLY A 246 20.62 -9.92 24.27
N GLU A 247 19.70 -8.97 24.15
CA GLU A 247 19.96 -7.51 24.17
C GLU A 247 21.04 -7.08 23.15
N PRO A 248 20.77 -7.23 21.83
CA PRO A 248 21.76 -6.91 20.82
C PRO A 248 22.14 -5.43 20.86
N SER A 249 23.42 -5.16 20.64
CA SER A 249 23.90 -3.79 20.37
C SER A 249 23.23 -3.23 19.11
N VAL A 250 23.23 -1.90 18.98
CA VAL A 250 22.68 -1.21 17.79
C VAL A 250 23.30 -1.75 16.49
N SER A 251 24.61 -2.01 16.48
CA SER A 251 25.29 -2.55 15.30
C SER A 251 24.81 -3.96 14.94
N GLN A 252 24.58 -4.82 15.94
CA GLN A 252 24.09 -6.18 15.73
C GLN A 252 22.65 -6.17 15.20
N LEU A 253 21.78 -5.34 15.80
CA LEU A 253 20.40 -5.21 15.35
C LEU A 253 20.29 -4.65 13.93
N LEU A 254 21.13 -3.67 13.56
CA LEU A 254 21.17 -3.14 12.20
C LEU A 254 21.62 -4.19 11.18
N GLU A 255 22.66 -4.96 11.50
CA GLU A 255 23.15 -6.02 10.61
C GLU A 255 22.13 -7.15 10.44
N GLN A 256 21.48 -7.57 11.53
CA GLN A 256 20.40 -8.54 11.48
C GLN A 256 19.22 -8.02 10.65
N THR A 257 18.81 -6.78 10.87
CA THR A 257 17.72 -6.15 10.11
C THR A 257 18.04 -6.08 8.63
N ARG A 258 19.28 -5.74 8.26
CA ARG A 258 19.77 -5.74 6.88
C ARG A 258 19.64 -7.13 6.25
N ARG A 259 20.16 -8.15 6.92
CA ARG A 259 20.09 -9.54 6.45
C ARG A 259 18.64 -10.01 6.27
N THR A 260 17.77 -9.76 7.25
CA THR A 260 16.35 -10.12 7.19
C THR A 260 15.65 -9.41 6.04
N ALA A 261 15.85 -8.10 5.89
CA ALA A 261 15.20 -7.32 4.82
C ALA A 261 15.64 -7.76 3.42
N LEU A 262 16.93 -8.03 3.21
CA LEU A 262 17.45 -8.51 1.93
C LEU A 262 16.94 -9.91 1.60
N ALA A 263 16.96 -10.83 2.57
CA ALA A 263 16.46 -12.18 2.38
C ALA A 263 14.95 -12.17 2.07
N ALA A 264 14.16 -11.36 2.76
CA ALA A 264 12.74 -11.20 2.48
C ALA A 264 12.48 -10.61 1.09
N GLN A 265 13.33 -9.67 0.64
CA GLN A 265 13.24 -9.07 -0.69
C GLN A 265 13.59 -10.07 -1.80
N GLU A 266 14.58 -10.94 -1.61
CA GLU A 266 14.87 -12.05 -2.53
C GLU A 266 13.70 -13.03 -2.67
N HIS A 267 12.85 -13.09 -1.64
CA HIS A 267 11.69 -13.97 -1.55
C HIS A 267 10.33 -13.25 -1.65
N GLN A 268 10.33 -12.05 -2.25
CA GLN A 268 9.13 -11.20 -2.31
C GLN A 268 8.08 -11.63 -3.34
N ASP A 269 8.39 -12.59 -4.21
CA ASP A 269 7.49 -12.98 -5.31
C ASP A 269 6.23 -13.72 -4.80
N LEU A 270 6.32 -14.33 -3.61
CA LEU A 270 5.21 -15.08 -3.02
C LEU A 270 4.19 -14.14 -2.38
N PRO A 271 2.91 -14.17 -2.80
CA PRO A 271 1.87 -13.34 -2.18
C PRO A 271 1.75 -13.62 -0.69
N PHE A 272 1.56 -12.56 0.10
CA PHE A 272 1.42 -12.66 1.56
C PHE A 272 0.33 -13.66 1.99
N GLU A 273 -0.79 -13.71 1.28
CA GLU A 273 -1.88 -14.65 1.56
C GLU A 273 -1.42 -16.11 1.44
N GLN A 274 -0.56 -16.42 0.46
CA GLN A 274 0.03 -17.75 0.33
C GLN A 274 1.05 -18.03 1.44
N VAL A 275 1.79 -17.01 1.89
CA VAL A 275 2.67 -17.12 3.08
C VAL A 275 1.85 -17.50 4.31
N VAL A 276 0.71 -16.86 4.54
CA VAL A 276 -0.22 -17.20 5.64
C VAL A 276 -0.73 -18.65 5.51
N GLU A 277 -1.10 -19.08 4.31
CA GLU A 277 -1.55 -20.46 4.05
C GLU A 277 -0.46 -21.51 4.31
N ILE A 278 0.80 -21.19 4.04
CA ILE A 278 1.95 -22.07 4.25
C ILE A 278 2.36 -22.13 5.72
N VAL A 279 2.38 -20.99 6.41
CA VAL A 279 2.80 -20.89 7.82
C VAL A 279 1.69 -21.38 8.75
N GLN A 280 0.42 -21.24 8.35
CA GLN A 280 -0.75 -21.65 9.12
C GLN A 280 -0.74 -21.13 10.57
N PRO A 281 -0.58 -19.81 10.79
CA PRO A 281 -0.67 -19.25 12.14
C PRO A 281 -2.06 -19.52 12.73
N PRO A 282 -2.20 -19.51 14.07
CA PRO A 282 -3.49 -19.63 14.72
C PRO A 282 -4.51 -18.64 14.13
N ARG A 283 -5.66 -19.15 13.70
CA ARG A 283 -6.73 -18.29 13.16
C ARG A 283 -7.39 -17.53 14.29
N ALA A 284 -7.54 -16.21 14.09
CA ALA A 284 -8.24 -15.33 14.99
C ALA A 284 -8.97 -14.24 14.19
N LEU A 285 -10.11 -13.77 14.71
CA LEU A 285 -10.93 -12.73 14.07
C LEU A 285 -10.61 -11.32 14.59
N ASP A 286 -9.82 -11.23 15.66
CA ASP A 286 -9.49 -9.99 16.38
C ASP A 286 -8.14 -9.36 15.95
N HIS A 287 -7.39 -10.03 15.07
CA HIS A 287 -6.14 -9.52 14.51
C HIS A 287 -5.75 -10.16 13.17
N THR A 288 -4.95 -9.43 12.40
CA THR A 288 -4.29 -9.93 11.18
C THR A 288 -3.29 -11.05 11.52
N PRO A 289 -3.22 -12.14 10.72
CA PRO A 289 -2.25 -13.20 10.91
C PRO A 289 -0.81 -12.70 10.73
N LEU A 290 0.14 -13.36 11.42
CA LEU A 290 1.59 -13.13 11.40
C LEU A 290 2.08 -11.81 12.00
N PHE A 291 1.44 -10.66 11.78
CA PHE A 291 1.86 -9.38 12.34
C PHE A 291 0.67 -8.46 12.64
N GLN A 292 0.87 -7.52 13.57
CA GLN A 292 -0.16 -6.53 13.97
C GLN A 292 0.31 -5.08 13.81
N VAL A 293 1.57 -4.89 13.40
CA VAL A 293 2.19 -3.61 13.13
C VAL A 293 2.84 -3.64 11.76
N MET A 294 2.72 -2.53 11.04
CA MET A 294 3.28 -2.37 9.70
C MET A 294 4.15 -1.12 9.67
N LEU A 295 5.29 -1.20 8.99
CA LEU A 295 6.12 -0.04 8.67
C LEU A 295 6.13 0.16 7.16
N ALA A 296 5.30 1.10 6.69
CA ALA A 296 5.26 1.49 5.29
C ALA A 296 6.28 2.59 5.01
N TRP A 297 7.16 2.38 4.03
CA TRP A 297 8.12 3.39 3.58
C TRP A 297 7.65 4.00 2.25
N GLN A 298 6.98 5.13 2.34
CA GLN A 298 6.44 5.83 1.17
C GLN A 298 7.41 6.94 0.73
N ASN A 299 8.22 6.67 -0.30
CA ASN A 299 9.10 7.63 -0.94
C ASN A 299 8.65 8.02 -2.36
N ASN A 300 7.48 7.56 -2.78
CA ASN A 300 6.91 7.90 -4.07
C ASN A 300 6.43 9.36 -4.01
N ALA A 301 6.85 10.17 -4.98
CA ALA A 301 6.25 11.49 -5.15
C ALA A 301 4.80 11.30 -5.57
N VAL A 302 3.85 11.73 -4.74
CA VAL A 302 2.50 12.01 -5.21
C VAL A 302 2.66 13.21 -6.14
N GLY A 303 2.48 13.02 -7.45
CA GLY A 303 2.59 14.10 -8.41
C GLY A 303 1.62 15.24 -8.06
N SER A 304 1.95 16.47 -8.46
CA SER A 304 0.99 17.58 -8.35
C SER A 304 0.04 17.59 -9.56
N PHE A 305 -1.22 17.89 -9.30
CA PHE A 305 -2.19 18.25 -10.35
C PHE A 305 -1.94 19.69 -10.81
N ASP A 306 -0.80 19.94 -11.45
CA ASP A 306 -0.51 21.19 -12.15
C ASP A 306 -1.13 21.11 -13.56
N LEU A 307 -2.42 21.43 -13.62
CA LEU A 307 -3.26 21.43 -14.82
C LEU A 307 -3.33 22.85 -15.38
N ALA A 308 -3.15 22.99 -16.70
CA ALA A 308 -3.21 24.32 -17.30
C ALA A 308 -4.63 24.91 -17.16
N GLY A 309 -4.71 26.20 -16.83
CA GLY A 309 -5.99 26.87 -16.58
C GLY A 309 -6.67 26.53 -15.24
N LEU A 310 -6.07 25.70 -14.38
CA LEU A 310 -6.55 25.39 -13.03
C LEU A 310 -5.39 25.56 -12.04
N SER A 311 -5.50 26.54 -11.14
CA SER A 311 -4.48 26.82 -10.11
C SER A 311 -4.66 25.96 -8.86
#